data_AF-A0A3D5Q7I6-F1
#
_entry.id   AF-A0A3D5Q7I6-F1
#
_cell.length_a   1.000
_cell.length_b   1.000
_cell.length_c   1.000
_cell.angle_alpha   90.00
_cell.angle_beta   90.00
_cell.angle_gamma   90.00
#
_symmetry.space_group_name_H-M   'P 1'
#
loop_
_entity.id
_entity.type
_entity.pdbx_description
1 polymer ?
#
loop_
_entity_poly.entity_id
_entity_poly.type
_entity_poly.pdbx_seq_one_letter_code
_entity_poly.pdbx_strand_id
1 'polypeptide(L)' 'FGDSGQVFDPWVYLGFMAAHTRSIALGTASVILPIRNPLHTAKAATSVDQLSGGRL' A
#
# COMPACT_ATOMS: atom_id res chain seq x y z
N PHE A 1 -14.92 -10.86 3.41
CA PHE A 1 -13.58 -11.37 3.77
C PHE A 1 -13.55 -11.42 5.30
N GLY A 2 -13.49 -12.59 5.94
CA GLY A 2 -13.54 -12.71 7.42
C GLY A 2 -12.29 -12.17 8.15
N ASP A 3 -11.51 -11.35 7.47
CA ASP A 3 -10.46 -10.50 8.02
C ASP A 3 -11.17 -9.20 8.42
N SER A 4 -11.02 -8.78 9.67
CA SER A 4 -11.56 -7.53 10.24
C SER A 4 -11.08 -6.25 9.53
N GLY A 5 -10.34 -6.38 8.44
CA GLY A 5 -9.55 -5.33 7.84
C GLY A 5 -8.22 -5.25 8.59
N GLN A 6 -7.16 -4.96 7.85
CA GLN A 6 -5.89 -4.59 8.45
C GLN A 6 -6.11 -3.30 9.27
N VAL A 7 -5.81 -3.36 10.57
CA VAL A 7 -6.00 -2.25 11.53
C VAL A 7 -5.15 -1.02 11.16
N PHE A 8 -4.06 -1.26 10.44
CA PHE A 8 -3.09 -0.24 10.05
C PHE A 8 -3.51 0.47 8.76
N ASP A 9 -3.09 1.74 8.60
CA ASP A 9 -3.23 2.42 7.31
C ASP A 9 -2.54 1.58 6.21
N PRO A 10 -3.21 1.38 5.06
CA PRO A 10 -2.70 0.49 4.01
C PRO A 10 -1.33 0.93 3.47
N TRP A 11 -1.05 2.23 3.36
CA TRP A 11 0.24 2.69 2.82
C TRP A 11 1.37 2.47 3.82
N VAL A 12 1.11 2.72 5.10
CA VAL A 12 2.07 2.42 6.18
C VAL A 12 2.37 0.93 6.22
N TYR A 13 1.33 0.10 6.16
CA TYR A 13 1.49 -1.34 6.23
C TYR A 13 2.21 -1.92 5.01
N LEU A 14 1.88 -1.45 3.80
CA LEU A 14 2.58 -1.85 2.59
C LEU A 14 4.04 -1.39 2.59
N GLY A 15 4.34 -0.20 3.12
CA GLY A 15 5.74 0.24 3.31
C GLY A 15 6.53 -0.67 4.25
N PHE A 16 5.91 -1.11 5.34
CA PHE A 16 6.52 -2.09 6.25
C PHE A 16 6.74 -3.46 5.57
N MET A 17 5.74 -3.95 4.82
CA MET A 17 5.85 -5.20 4.06
C MET A 17 6.89 -5.13 2.94
N ALA A 18 7.05 -3.99 2.28
CA ALA A 18 8.07 -3.77 1.25
C ALA A 18 9.49 -4.01 1.81
N ALA A 19 9.76 -3.59 3.04
CA ALA A 19 11.05 -3.81 3.70
C ALA A 19 11.30 -5.27 4.14
N HIS A 20 10.24 -6.06 4.35
CA HIS A 20 10.32 -7.42 4.91
C HIS A 20 10.08 -8.53 3.87
N THR A 21 9.83 -8.17 2.61
CA THR A 21 9.59 -9.11 1.52
C THR A 21 10.46 -8.75 0.32
N ARG A 22 10.75 -9.71 -0.56
CA ARG A 22 11.68 -9.48 -1.69
C ARG A 22 11.08 -9.73 -3.07
N SER A 23 10.05 -10.56 -3.19
CA SER A 23 9.54 -11.00 -4.50
C SER A 23 8.02 -10.98 -4.62
N ILE A 24 7.27 -11.05 -3.52
CA ILE A 24 5.81 -11.06 -3.57
C ILE A 24 5.27 -9.68 -4.00
N ALA A 25 4.25 -9.69 -4.86
CA ALA A 25 3.49 -8.50 -5.21
C ALA A 25 2.74 -7.95 -4.00
N LEU A 26 2.66 -6.63 -3.91
CA LEU A 26 2.00 -5.89 -2.84
C LEU A 26 0.84 -5.11 -3.46
N GLY A 27 -0.25 -4.94 -2.72
CA GLY A 27 -1.41 -4.25 -3.26
C GLY A 27 -2.46 -3.93 -2.22
N THR A 28 -3.42 -3.09 -2.60
CA THR A 28 -4.59 -2.77 -1.79
C THR A 28 -5.83 -3.45 -2.37
N ALA A 29 -6.80 -3.77 -1.52
CA ALA A 29 -8.08 -4.34 -1.94
C ALA A 29 -9.24 -3.56 -1.30
N SER A 30 -9.33 -2.23 -1.39
CA SER A 30 -8.92 -1.30 -2.47
C SER A 30 -8.50 0.06 -1.89
N VAL A 31 -8.22 1.06 -2.73
CA VAL A 31 -8.15 2.47 -2.28
C VAL A 31 -9.49 3.16 -2.51
N ILE A 32 -10.10 3.68 -1.45
CA ILE A 32 -11.32 4.49 -1.54
C ILE A 32 -10.93 5.93 -1.92
N LEU A 33 -10.75 6.18 -3.23
CA LEU A 33 -10.32 7.48 -3.74
C LEU A 33 -11.23 8.66 -3.36
N PRO A 34 -12.57 8.56 -3.32
CA PRO A 34 -13.42 9.72 -3.03
C PRO A 34 -13.17 10.39 -1.67
N ILE A 35 -12.61 9.65 -0.70
CA ILE A 35 -12.30 10.15 0.65
C ILE A 35 -10.80 10.43 0.85
N ARG A 36 -9.97 10.29 -0.20
CA ARG A 36 -8.53 10.56 -0.14
C ARG A 36 -8.14 11.57 -1.22
N ASN A 37 -7.27 12.51 -0.88
CA ASN A 37 -6.71 13.38 -1.90
C ASN A 37 -5.94 12.54 -2.94
N PRO A 38 -6.23 12.66 -4.24
CA PRO A 38 -5.55 11.87 -5.28
C PRO A 38 -4.04 12.08 -5.31
N LEU A 39 -3.55 13.30 -5.03
CA LEU A 39 -2.11 13.59 -4.97
C LEU A 39 -1.43 12.87 -3.81
N HIS A 40 -2.10 12.78 -2.64
CA HIS A 40 -1.56 12.02 -1.50
C HIS A 40 -1.53 10.52 -1.80
N THR A 41 -2.57 10.02 -2.48
CA THR A 41 -2.62 8.62 -2.92
C THR A 41 -1.50 8.31 -3.91
N ALA A 42 -1.32 9.14 -4.94
CA ALA A 42 -0.26 8.98 -5.92
C ALA A 42 1.12 9.03 -5.24
N LYS A 43 1.36 9.99 -4.36
CA LYS A 43 2.61 10.12 -3.61
C LYS A 43 2.92 8.85 -2.80
N ALA A 44 1.94 8.36 -2.03
CA ALA A 44 2.10 7.18 -1.20
C ALA A 44 2.33 5.91 -2.04
N ALA A 45 1.56 5.73 -3.11
CA ALA A 45 1.72 4.62 -4.04
C ALA A 45 3.12 4.60 -4.67
N THR A 46 3.57 5.72 -5.23
CA THR A 46 4.92 5.81 -5.81
C THR A 46 6.02 5.55 -4.78
N SER A 47 5.87 6.01 -3.54
CA SER A 47 6.83 5.70 -2.48
C SER A 47 6.91 4.21 -2.18
N VAL A 48 5.77 3.53 -2.05
CA VAL A 48 5.76 2.08 -1.80
C VAL A 48 6.28 1.29 -3.01
N ASP A 49 5.93 1.70 -4.22
CA ASP A 49 6.45 1.09 -5.45
C ASP A 49 7.98 1.13 -5.50
N GLN A 50 8.57 2.31 -5.25
CA GLN A 50 10.03 2.49 -5.22
C GLN A 50 10.68 1.69 -4.07
N LEU A 51 10.10 1.72 -2.86
CA LEU A 51 10.64 0.98 -1.70
C LEU A 51 10.53 -0.53 -1.87
N SER A 52 9.51 -1.00 -2.60
CA SER A 52 9.32 -2.42 -2.89
C SER A 52 10.12 -2.90 -4.10
N GLY A 53 10.67 -2.00 -4.92
CA GLY A 53 11.39 -2.33 -6.15
C GLY A 53 10.46 -2.71 -7.30
N GLY A 54 9.34 -2.00 -7.47
CA GLY A 54 8.41 -2.23 -8.58
C GLY A 54 7.33 -3.26 -8.30
N ARG A 55 7.02 -3.56 -7.02
CA ARG A 55 6.11 -4.66 -6.65
C ARG A 55 4.72 -4.19 -6.25
N LEU A 56 4.44 -2.88 -6.28
CA LEU A 56 3.11 -2.32 -6.03
C LEU A 56 2.30 -2.24 -7.32
#